data_AF-A0A2D8PT97-F1
#
_entry.id   AF-A0A2D8PT97-F1
#
_cell.length_a   1.000
_cell.length_b   1.000
_cell.length_c   1.000
_cell.angle_alpha   90.00
_cell.angle_beta   90.00
_cell.angle_gamma   90.00
#
_symmetry.space_group_name_H-M   'P 1'
#
loop_
_entity.id
_entity.type
_entity.pdbx_description
1 polymer ?
#
loop_
_entity_poly.entity_id
_entity_poly.type
_entity_poly.pdbx_seq_one_letter_code
_entity_poly.pdbx_strand_id
1 'polypeptide(L)'
;MGFLAKGKTDMGTIDVRNLDDDVIARLKERARDNDRSLEAEVRALLTEVSGRPSKKKFIELANPISAMPPKGVEQTDSALLIREDSDR
;
A
#
# COMPACT_ATOMS: atom_id res chain seq x y z
N MET A 1 -6.07 -1.55 43.66
CA MET A 1 -7.28 -1.05 42.98
C MET A 1 -6.86 -0.18 41.81
N GLY A 2 -6.80 -0.75 40.60
CA GLY A 2 -6.42 -0.02 39.39
C GLY A 2 -7.07 -0.70 38.20
N PHE A 3 -8.30 -0.30 37.90
CA PHE A 3 -9.03 -0.76 36.71
C PHE A 3 -8.29 -0.20 35.49
N LEU A 4 -7.63 -1.06 34.70
CA LEU A 4 -7.21 -0.70 33.35
C LEU A 4 -8.48 -0.46 32.54
N ALA A 5 -8.81 0.81 32.29
CA ALA A 5 -9.80 1.19 31.32
C ALA A 5 -9.37 0.66 29.95
N LYS A 6 -9.94 -0.47 29.54
CA LYS A 6 -9.85 -0.97 28.18
C LYS A 6 -10.60 0.03 27.31
N GLY A 7 -9.87 0.96 26.70
CA GLY A 7 -10.43 1.90 25.74
C GLY A 7 -11.23 1.13 24.70
N LYS A 8 -12.50 1.48 24.52
CA LYS A 8 -13.29 1.02 23.37
C LYS A 8 -12.49 1.39 22.13
N THR A 9 -12.11 0.40 21.32
CA THR A 9 -11.82 0.63 19.91
C THR A 9 -13.14 1.01 19.25
N ASP A 10 -13.52 2.28 19.34
CA ASP A 10 -14.68 2.78 18.61
C ASP A 10 -14.33 2.70 17.12
N MET A 11 -15.01 1.78 16.42
CA MET A 11 -14.89 1.65 14.97
C MET A 11 -15.48 2.90 14.34
N GLY A 12 -14.65 3.69 13.64
CA GLY A 12 -15.10 4.87 12.93
C GLY A 12 -16.02 4.50 11.76
N THR A 13 -17.05 5.32 11.53
CA THR A 13 -17.96 5.21 10.38
C THR A 13 -17.67 6.33 9.39
N ILE A 14 -17.63 6.00 8.10
CA ILE A 14 -17.50 6.96 7.00
C ILE A 14 -18.79 6.90 6.18
N ASP A 15 -19.36 8.07 5.90
CA ASP A 15 -20.58 8.23 5.10
C ASP A 15 -20.24 9.08 3.87
N VAL A 16 -20.38 8.52 2.66
CA VAL A 16 -19.97 9.16 1.41
C VAL A 16 -21.23 9.64 0.67
N ARG A 17 -21.41 10.96 0.61
CA ARG A 17 -22.57 11.59 -0.05
C ARG A 17 -22.28 11.91 -1.51
N ASN A 18 -23.34 11.95 -2.31
CA ASN A 18 -23.30 12.32 -3.73
C ASN A 18 -22.29 11.49 -4.54
N LEU A 19 -22.23 10.18 -4.28
CA LEU A 19 -21.42 9.25 -5.06
C LEU A 19 -22.14 8.94 -6.38
N ASP A 20 -21.41 9.01 -7.48
CA ASP A 20 -21.92 8.68 -8.82
C ASP A 20 -22.39 7.22 -8.87
N ASP A 21 -23.55 6.99 -9.48
CA ASP A 21 -24.15 5.66 -9.64
C ASP A 21 -23.25 4.71 -10.41
N ASP A 22 -22.48 5.22 -11.38
CA ASP A 22 -21.51 4.42 -12.15
C ASP A 22 -20.37 3.91 -11.25
N VAL A 23 -19.96 4.72 -10.25
CA VAL A 23 -18.94 4.31 -9.27
C VAL A 23 -19.51 3.22 -8.36
N ILE A 24 -20.76 3.36 -7.93
CA ILE A 24 -21.44 2.34 -7.11
C ILE A 24 -21.55 1.02 -7.89
N ALA A 25 -21.90 1.07 -9.18
CA ALA A 25 -22.01 -0.11 -10.02
C ALA A 25 -20.68 -0.86 -10.13
N ARG A 26 -19.59 -0.15 -10.44
CA ARG A 26 -18.23 -0.74 -10.54
C ARG A 26 -17.77 -1.35 -9.22
N LEU A 27 -18.06 -0.70 -8.08
CA LEU A 27 -17.70 -1.24 -6.77
C LEU A 27 -18.50 -2.51 -6.44
N LYS A 28 -19.77 -2.59 -6.85
CA LYS A 28 -20.59 -3.81 -6.68
C LYS A 28 -20.08 -4.96 -7.55
N GLU A 29 -19.71 -4.70 -8.80
CA GLU A 29 -19.09 -5.71 -9.67
C GLU A 29 -17.80 -6.22 -9.05
N ARG A 30 -16.89 -5.32 -8.67
CA ARG A 30 -15.64 -5.69 -8.01
C ARG A 30 -15.88 -6.51 -6.73
N ALA A 31 -16.87 -6.15 -5.91
CA ALA A 31 -17.19 -6.90 -4.70
C ALA A 31 -17.65 -8.33 -5.02
N ARG A 32 -18.43 -8.52 -6.08
CA ARG A 32 -18.84 -9.86 -6.58
C ARG A 32 -17.65 -10.67 -7.06
N ASP A 33 -16.75 -10.06 -7.83
CA ASP A 33 -15.54 -10.73 -8.33
C ASP A 33 -14.60 -11.18 -7.21
N ASN A 34 -14.67 -10.52 -6.04
CA ASN A 34 -13.88 -10.82 -4.86
C ASN A 34 -14.68 -11.61 -3.79
N ASP A 35 -15.85 -12.16 -4.13
CA ASP A 35 -16.71 -12.97 -3.25
C ASP A 35 -16.98 -12.32 -1.88
N ARG A 36 -17.20 -11.00 -1.86
CA ARG A 36 -17.38 -10.23 -0.63
C ARG A 36 -18.52 -9.22 -0.72
N SER A 37 -18.97 -8.74 0.44
CA SER A 37 -19.96 -7.66 0.48
C SER A 37 -19.34 -6.35 -0.01
N LEU A 38 -20.19 -5.43 -0.50
CA LEU A 38 -19.77 -4.09 -0.91
C LEU A 38 -19.03 -3.35 0.21
N GLU A 39 -19.52 -3.45 1.45
CA GLU A 39 -18.87 -2.83 2.60
C GLU A 39 -17.48 -3.44 2.86
N ALA A 40 -17.34 -4.77 2.77
CA ALA A 40 -16.06 -5.43 2.94
C ALA A 40 -15.07 -5.06 1.82
N GLU A 41 -15.55 -4.94 0.58
CA GLU A 41 -14.76 -4.45 -0.56
C GLU A 41 -14.26 -3.03 -0.33
N VAL A 42 -15.16 -2.10 0.00
CA VAL A 42 -14.81 -0.70 0.24
C VAL A 42 -13.84 -0.58 1.40
N ARG A 43 -14.05 -1.32 2.50
CA ARG A 43 -13.14 -1.33 3.65
C ARG A 43 -11.75 -1.85 3.27
N ALA A 44 -11.67 -2.92 2.50
CA ALA A 44 -10.40 -3.46 2.03
C ALA A 44 -9.69 -2.47 1.11
N LEU A 45 -10.41 -1.84 0.17
CA LEU A 45 -9.87 -0.82 -0.73
C LEU A 45 -9.32 0.38 0.06
N LEU A 46 -10.07 0.88 1.04
CA LEU A 46 -9.63 1.99 1.90
C LEU A 46 -8.40 1.61 2.73
N THR A 47 -8.36 0.40 3.26
CA THR A 47 -7.20 -0.13 4.02
C THR A 47 -5.97 -0.23 3.13
N GLU A 48 -6.14 -0.78 1.94
CA GLU A 48 -5.07 -0.95 0.96
C GLU A 48 -4.49 0.41 0.53
N VAL A 49 -5.36 1.35 0.15
CA VAL A 49 -4.93 2.66 -0.35
C VAL A 49 -4.31 3.51 0.77
N SER A 50 -4.84 3.46 1.99
CA SER A 50 -4.29 4.21 3.13
C SER A 50 -2.97 3.63 3.65
N GLY A 51 -2.75 2.32 3.49
CA GLY A 51 -1.51 1.65 3.89
C GLY A 51 -0.34 1.86 2.91
N ARG A 52 -0.62 2.25 1.66
CA ARG A 52 0.44 2.49 0.66
C ARG A 52 1.28 3.71 1.07
N PRO A 53 2.63 3.59 1.15
CA PRO A 53 3.47 4.75 1.40
C PRO A 53 3.25 5.77 0.28
N SER A 54 2.99 7.03 0.66
CA SER A 54 2.91 8.09 -0.33
C SER A 54 4.20 8.14 -1.14
N LYS A 55 4.15 8.57 -2.40
CA LYS A 55 5.35 8.74 -3.24
C LYS A 55 6.43 9.55 -2.51
N LYS A 56 6.02 10.54 -1.71
CA LYS A 56 6.90 11.31 -0.84
C LYS A 56 7.56 10.47 0.25
N LYS A 57 6.78 9.66 0.98
CA LYS A 57 7.29 8.75 2.01
C LYS A 57 8.20 7.66 1.42
N PHE A 58 7.91 7.20 0.20
CA PHE A 58 8.79 6.30 -0.53
C PHE A 58 10.13 6.95 -0.86
N ILE A 59 10.14 8.19 -1.37
CA ILE A 59 11.36 8.95 -1.62
C ILE A 59 12.14 9.19 -0.31
N GLU A 60 11.45 9.53 0.78
CA GLU A 60 12.07 9.69 2.11
C GLU A 60 12.74 8.40 2.61
N LEU A 61 12.13 7.23 2.39
CA LEU A 61 12.70 5.93 2.72
C LEU A 61 13.85 5.53 1.77
N ALA A 62 13.78 5.91 0.50
CA ALA A 62 14.80 5.60 -0.49
C ALA A 62 16.05 6.48 -0.39
N ASN A 63 15.91 7.73 0.05
CA ASN A 63 17.00 8.68 0.21
C ASN A 63 18.18 8.17 1.07
N PRO A 64 17.98 7.61 2.27
CA PRO A 64 19.09 7.07 3.05
C PRO A 64 19.77 5.90 2.33
N ILE A 65 19.01 5.02 1.66
CA ILE A 65 19.57 3.89 0.90
C ILE A 65 20.39 4.39 -0.29
N SER A 66 19.92 5.42 -1.00
CA SER A 66 20.66 6.07 -2.08
C SER A 66 21.95 6.75 -1.62
N ALA A 67 22.07 7.06 -0.33
CA ALA A 67 23.25 7.68 0.26
C ALA A 67 24.25 6.66 0.86
N MET A 68 23.88 5.38 0.95
CA MET A 68 24.74 4.30 1.46
C MET A 68 25.90 3.90 0.52
N PRO A 69 25.76 3.92 -0.83
CA PRO A 69 26.85 3.54 -1.71
C PRO A 69 28.07 4.44 -1.51
N PRO A 70 29.29 3.86 -1.51
CA PRO A 70 30.50 4.65 -1.43
C PRO A 70 30.58 5.60 -2.63
N LYS A 71 30.73 6.90 -2.35
CA LYS A 71 30.82 7.93 -3.38
C LYS A 71 32.10 7.73 -4.20
N GLY A 72 31.99 7.80 -5.52
CA GLY A 72 33.13 7.69 -6.43
C GLY A 72 33.56 6.26 -6.76
N VAL A 73 32.79 5.24 -6.34
CA VAL A 73 32.98 3.87 -6.80
C VAL A 73 31.96 3.60 -7.91
N GLU A 74 32.44 3.28 -9.11
CA GLU A 74 31.56 2.82 -10.18
C GLU A 74 30.94 1.48 -9.76
N GLN A 75 29.61 1.43 -9.75
CA GLN A 75 28.91 0.18 -9.49
C GLN A 75 28.89 -0.65 -10.76
N THR A 76 29.19 -1.94 -10.60
CA THR A 76 29.11 -2.90 -11.71
C THR A 76 27.66 -3.01 -12.18
N ASP A 77 27.46 -2.84 -13.49
CA ASP A 77 26.16 -3.02 -14.13
C ASP A 77 25.65 -4.44 -13.90
N SER A 78 24.45 -4.54 -13.32
CA SER A 78 23.79 -5.82 -13.04
C SER A 78 23.60 -6.66 -14.30
N ALA A 79 23.46 -6.04 -15.47
CA ALA A 79 23.33 -6.74 -16.75
C ALA A 79 24.62 -7.47 -17.17
N LEU A 80 25.79 -7.06 -16.70
CA LEU A 80 27.05 -7.79 -16.93
C LEU A 80 27.12 -9.05 -16.05
N LEU A 81 26.73 -8.90 -14.78
CA LEU A 81 26.73 -9.99 -13.80
C LEU A 81 25.76 -11.12 -14.17
N ILE A 82 24.56 -10.78 -14.66
CA ILE A 82 23.56 -11.76 -15.09
C ILE A 82 24.01 -12.54 -16.33
N ARG A 83 24.72 -11.88 -17.26
CA ARG A 83 25.28 -12.54 -18.44
C ARG A 83 26.36 -13.54 -18.06
N GLU A 84 27.28 -13.14 -17.18
CA GLU A 84 28.36 -14.01 -16.68
C GLU A 84 27.84 -15.27 -15.96
N ASP A 85 26.74 -15.15 -15.20
CA ASP A 85 26.10 -16.29 -14.53
C ASP A 85 25.32 -17.19 -15.50
N SER A 86 24.77 -16.63 -16.59
CA SER A 86 24.05 -17.39 -17.63
C SER A 86 24.99 -18.16 -18.57
N ASP A 87 26.25 -17.75 -18.69
CA ASP A 87 27.27 -18.38 -19.53
C ASP A 87 28.03 -19.52 -18.81
N ARG A 88 27.64 -19.84 -17.57
CA ARG A 88 28.20 -20.92 -16.73
C ARG A 88 27.43 -22.24 -16.85
#